data_AF-A0A926BZ18-F1
#
_entry.id   AF-A0A926BZ18-F1
#
_cell.length_a   1.000
_cell.length_b   1.000
_cell.length_c   1.000
_cell.angle_alpha   90.00
_cell.angle_beta   90.00
_cell.angle_gamma   90.00
#
_symmetry.space_group_name_H-M   'P 1'
#
loop_
_entity.id
_entity.type
_entity.pdbx_description
1 polymer ?
#
loop_
_entity_poly.entity_id
_entity_poly.type
_entity_poly.pdbx_seq_one_letter_code
_entity_poly.pdbx_strand_id
1 'polypeptide(L)'
;MKRKAVIFQESANGRRCVAVDAENAEAILAYVTQDSRHEKKFRHIVELILNGLRNTELYDKEEINDRAKGVTAMKFFKGQENDRLYCQEFTTPSKVFVVVAAELRERKKSQKNKQIEINLIETVASYEYDLEDS
;
A
#
# COMPACT_ATOMS: atom_id res chain seq x y z
N MET A 1 -3.34 12.16 -10.58
CA MET A 1 -2.28 13.09 -10.14
C MET A 1 -0.95 12.40 -10.38
N LYS A 2 -0.04 13.00 -11.13
CA LYS A 2 1.26 12.39 -11.43
C LYS A 2 2.18 12.48 -10.22
N ARG A 3 2.75 11.35 -9.81
CA ARG A 3 3.65 11.22 -8.66
C ARG A 3 4.80 10.28 -9.03
N LYS A 4 5.84 10.26 -8.20
CA LYS A 4 6.96 9.32 -8.32
C LYS A 4 6.80 8.20 -7.30
N ALA A 5 7.19 7.00 -7.66
CA ALA A 5 7.28 5.88 -6.75
C ALA A 5 8.67 5.25 -6.81
N VAL A 6 9.28 5.09 -5.63
CA VAL A 6 10.62 4.52 -5.47
C VAL A 6 10.47 3.05 -5.14
N ILE A 7 11.11 2.19 -5.93
CA ILE A 7 11.05 0.74 -5.70
C ILE A 7 11.69 0.42 -4.34
N PHE A 8 10.95 -0.30 -3.50
CA PHE A 8 11.41 -0.74 -2.18
C PHE A 8 11.97 -2.17 -2.26
N GLN A 9 11.23 -3.07 -2.93
CA GLN A 9 11.66 -4.46 -3.08
C GLN A 9 10.99 -5.12 -4.29
N GLU A 10 11.73 -6.02 -4.94
CA GLU A 10 11.25 -6.81 -6.07
C GLU A 10 11.19 -8.31 -5.73
N SER A 11 10.32 -9.04 -6.42
CA SER A 11 10.28 -10.49 -6.35
C SER A 11 11.48 -11.09 -7.08
N ALA A 12 11.94 -12.26 -6.65
CA ALA A 12 13.10 -12.93 -7.26
C ALA A 12 12.97 -13.21 -8.77
N ASN A 13 11.74 -13.25 -9.30
CA ASN A 13 11.45 -13.45 -10.71
C ASN A 13 11.13 -12.15 -11.48
N GLY A 14 11.25 -10.98 -10.84
CA GLY A 14 11.00 -9.66 -11.45
C GLY A 14 9.55 -9.41 -11.86
N ARG A 15 8.60 -10.28 -11.50
CA ARG A 15 7.19 -10.14 -11.92
C ARG A 15 6.37 -9.26 -10.98
N ARG A 16 6.89 -8.94 -9.81
CA ARG A 16 6.22 -8.15 -8.78
C ARG A 16 7.21 -7.19 -8.12
N CYS A 17 6.76 -6.00 -7.79
CA CYS A 17 7.50 -5.11 -6.91
C CYS A 17 6.57 -4.37 -5.95
N VAL A 18 7.13 -4.01 -4.81
CA VAL A 18 6.53 -3.06 -3.88
C VAL A 18 7.37 -1.78 -3.96
N ALA A 19 6.69 -0.65 -4.12
CA ALA A 19 7.28 0.67 -4.16
C ALA A 19 6.61 1.57 -3.09
N VAL A 20 7.24 2.70 -2.81
CA VAL A 20 6.72 3.72 -1.89
C VAL A 20 6.55 5.03 -2.64
N ASP A 21 5.42 5.69 -2.46
CA ASP A 21 5.15 7.03 -2.97
C ASP A 21 6.23 8.00 -2.46
N ALA A 22 6.91 8.70 -3.38
CA ALA A 22 8.06 9.54 -3.04
C ALA A 22 7.67 10.76 -2.20
N GLU A 23 6.46 11.31 -2.39
CA GLU A 23 6.00 12.47 -1.63
C GLU A 23 5.66 12.10 -0.18
N ASN A 24 5.16 10.88 0.04
CA ASN A 24 4.79 10.37 1.35
C ASN A 24 5.84 9.41 1.96
N ALA A 25 6.97 9.22 1.28
CA ALA A 25 7.97 8.22 1.64
C ALA A 25 8.52 8.43 3.06
N GLU A 26 8.82 9.67 3.45
CA GLU A 26 9.37 9.96 4.78
C GLU A 26 8.42 9.48 5.89
N ALA A 27 7.13 9.83 5.80
CA ALA A 27 6.13 9.44 6.79
C ALA A 27 5.88 7.93 6.80
N ILE A 28 5.82 7.31 5.63
CA ILE A 28 5.61 5.86 5.49
C ILE A 28 6.79 5.10 6.08
N LEU A 29 8.02 5.47 5.69
CA LEU A 29 9.25 4.84 6.17
C LEU A 29 9.39 5.01 7.67
N ALA A 30 9.20 6.22 8.19
CA ALA A 30 9.22 6.48 9.62
C ALA A 30 8.24 5.57 10.38
N TYR A 31 7.01 5.40 9.87
CA TYR A 31 6.02 4.51 10.48
C TYR A 31 6.40 3.03 10.42
N VAL A 32 6.83 2.52 9.26
CA VAL A 32 7.15 1.09 9.11
C VAL A 32 8.45 0.70 9.80
N THR A 33 9.34 1.65 10.09
CA THR A 33 10.60 1.42 10.81
C THR A 33 10.60 1.95 12.25
N GLN A 34 9.48 2.46 12.77
CA GLN A 34 9.46 3.09 14.11
C GLN A 34 9.85 2.13 15.24
N ASP A 35 9.56 0.83 15.07
CA ASP A 35 9.96 -0.21 15.99
C ASP A 35 10.02 -1.58 15.28
N SER A 36 10.60 -2.57 15.98
CA SER A 36 10.76 -3.93 15.45
C SER A 36 9.45 -4.64 15.11
N ARG A 37 8.33 -4.26 15.73
CA ARG A 37 7.02 -4.88 15.51
C ARG A 37 6.43 -4.38 14.19
N HIS A 38 6.51 -3.08 13.93
CA HIS A 38 6.11 -2.47 12.67
C HIS A 38 6.97 -2.98 11.51
N GLU A 39 8.29 -3.03 11.70
CA GLU A 39 9.22 -3.46 10.64
C GLU A 39 8.94 -4.92 10.24
N LYS A 40 8.85 -5.83 11.21
CA LYS A 40 8.53 -7.25 10.95
C LYS A 40 7.17 -7.40 10.28
N LYS A 41 6.17 -6.61 10.69
CA LYS A 41 4.83 -6.67 10.10
C LYS A 41 4.85 -6.21 8.64
N PHE A 42 5.50 -5.09 8.35
CA PHE A 42 5.63 -4.57 7.00
C PHE A 42 6.37 -5.55 6.09
N ARG A 43 7.54 -6.04 6.52
CA ARG A 43 8.31 -7.05 5.76
C ARG A 43 7.48 -8.30 5.46
N HIS A 44 6.73 -8.81 6.43
CA HIS A 44 5.88 -9.97 6.21
C HIS A 44 4.79 -9.71 5.16
N ILE A 45 4.16 -8.53 5.16
CA ILE A 45 3.17 -8.16 4.15
C ILE A 45 3.81 -8.03 2.77
N VAL A 46 4.98 -7.38 2.68
CA VAL A 46 5.74 -7.27 1.44
C VAL A 46 6.10 -8.64 0.89
N GLU A 47 6.59 -9.56 1.72
CA GLU A 47 6.88 -10.94 1.30
C GLU A 47 5.64 -11.66 0.75
N LEU A 48 4.47 -11.51 1.38
CA LEU A 48 3.24 -12.10 0.87
C LEU A 48 2.88 -11.55 -0.52
N ILE A 49 2.99 -10.23 -0.70
CA ILE A 49 2.71 -9.56 -1.97
C ILE A 49 3.67 -10.04 -3.07
N LEU A 50 4.99 -10.05 -2.78
CA LEU A 50 6.03 -10.44 -3.73
C LEU A 50 5.96 -11.92 -4.11
N ASN A 51 5.49 -12.79 -3.21
CA ASN A 51 5.24 -14.20 -3.49
C ASN A 51 3.85 -14.46 -4.12
N GLY A 52 3.01 -13.43 -4.28
CA GLY A 52 1.66 -13.57 -4.81
C GLY A 52 0.72 -14.37 -3.92
N LEU A 53 1.00 -14.41 -2.61
CA LEU A 53 0.20 -15.11 -1.62
C LEU A 53 -0.96 -14.23 -1.16
N ARG A 54 -2.18 -14.77 -1.22
CA ARG A 54 -3.38 -14.05 -0.79
C ARG A 54 -3.56 -14.17 0.72
N ASN A 55 -3.58 -13.03 1.42
CA ASN A 55 -3.94 -12.97 2.83
C ASN A 55 -4.79 -11.72 3.14
N THR A 56 -6.12 -11.86 3.06
CA THR A 56 -7.08 -10.75 3.23
C THR A 56 -7.10 -10.15 4.63
N GLU A 57 -6.54 -10.83 5.63
CA GLU A 57 -6.39 -10.28 6.97
C GLU A 57 -5.27 -9.25 7.06
N LEU A 58 -4.28 -9.33 6.17
CA LEU A 58 -3.08 -8.51 6.18
C LEU A 58 -3.00 -7.55 4.99
N TYR A 59 -3.57 -7.92 3.86
CA TYR A 59 -3.54 -7.15 2.63
C TYR A 59 -4.77 -7.47 1.79
N ASP A 60 -5.58 -6.47 1.49
CA ASP A 60 -6.90 -6.68 0.88
C ASP A 60 -7.37 -5.47 0.10
N LYS A 61 -8.38 -5.69 -0.73
CA LYS A 61 -8.99 -4.64 -1.55
C LYS A 61 -9.81 -3.65 -0.71
N GLU A 62 -9.73 -2.39 -1.10
CA GLU A 62 -10.54 -1.28 -0.60
C GLU A 62 -11.39 -0.67 -1.75
N GLU A 63 -11.84 -1.51 -2.69
CA GLU A 63 -12.69 -1.15 -3.84
C GLU A 63 -14.13 -0.86 -3.40
N ILE A 64 -14.31 0.24 -2.67
CA ILE A 64 -15.60 0.63 -2.08
C ILE A 64 -16.61 1.16 -3.10
N ASN A 65 -16.14 1.59 -4.26
CA ASN A 65 -16.93 2.11 -5.39
C ASN A 65 -16.10 2.06 -6.69
N ASP A 66 -16.70 2.47 -7.81
CA ASP A 66 -16.03 2.46 -9.12
C ASP A 66 -14.80 3.37 -9.23
N ARG A 67 -14.69 4.39 -8.36
CA ARG A 67 -13.55 5.32 -8.31
C ARG A 67 -12.39 4.78 -7.47
N ALA A 68 -12.59 3.71 -6.71
CA ALA A 68 -11.62 3.10 -5.81
C ALA A 68 -10.93 1.86 -6.41
N LYS A 69 -10.99 1.68 -7.74
CA LYS A 69 -10.43 0.50 -8.43
C LYS A 69 -8.92 0.42 -8.25
N GLY A 70 -8.42 -0.78 -7.99
CA GLY A 70 -6.99 -1.01 -7.79
C GLY A 70 -6.45 -0.48 -6.46
N VAL A 71 -7.30 -0.05 -5.52
CA VAL A 71 -6.86 0.33 -4.18
C VAL A 71 -6.91 -0.86 -3.25
N THR A 72 -5.83 -1.05 -2.50
CA THR A 72 -5.69 -2.04 -1.44
C THR A 72 -5.20 -1.39 -0.17
N ALA A 73 -5.18 -2.13 0.94
CA ALA A 73 -4.58 -1.66 2.18
C ALA A 73 -3.77 -2.77 2.86
N MET A 74 -2.55 -2.43 3.26
CA MET A 74 -1.81 -3.19 4.26
C MET A 74 -2.42 -2.91 5.63
N LYS A 75 -2.85 -3.97 6.32
CA LYS A 75 -3.60 -3.92 7.57
C LYS A 75 -2.65 -4.16 8.75
N PHE A 76 -2.32 -3.10 9.46
CA PHE A 76 -1.47 -3.17 10.64
C PHE A 76 -2.34 -3.33 11.88
N PHE A 77 -1.97 -4.32 12.70
CA PHE A 77 -2.55 -4.57 14.03
C PHE A 77 -4.10 -4.48 14.09
N LYS A 78 -4.77 -5.13 13.15
CA LYS A 78 -6.24 -5.24 13.09
C LYS A 78 -6.78 -5.70 14.46
N GLY A 79 -7.71 -4.95 15.03
CA GLY A 79 -8.26 -5.18 16.39
C GLY A 79 -7.52 -4.46 17.52
N GLN A 80 -6.40 -3.78 17.23
CA GLN A 80 -5.65 -2.93 18.15
C GLN A 80 -5.55 -1.51 17.58
N GLU A 81 -4.37 -1.08 17.12
CA GLU A 81 -4.21 0.24 16.48
C GLU A 81 -5.04 0.37 15.20
N ASN A 82 -5.20 -0.73 14.46
CA ASN A 82 -6.00 -0.81 13.23
C ASN A 82 -5.55 0.21 12.16
N ASP A 83 -4.25 0.41 12.05
CA ASP A 83 -3.65 1.32 11.06
C ASP A 83 -3.73 0.72 9.66
N ARG A 84 -3.82 1.61 8.67
CA ARG A 84 -3.92 1.25 7.25
C ARG A 84 -2.89 2.01 6.46
N LEU A 85 -2.08 1.27 5.72
CA LEU A 85 -1.25 1.82 4.67
C LEU A 85 -1.92 1.50 3.34
N TYR A 86 -2.61 2.49 2.78
CA TYR A 86 -3.33 2.37 1.52
C TYR A 86 -2.33 2.31 0.37
N CYS A 87 -2.59 1.39 -0.55
CA CYS A 87 -1.74 1.11 -1.68
C CYS A 87 -2.52 1.20 -2.99
N GLN A 88 -1.83 1.50 -4.07
CA GLN A 88 -2.35 1.39 -5.42
C GLN A 88 -1.69 0.21 -6.15
N GLU A 89 -2.51 -0.64 -6.75
CA GLU A 89 -2.08 -1.75 -7.59
C GLU A 89 -2.22 -1.41 -9.07
N PHE A 90 -1.18 -1.65 -9.85
CA PHE A 90 -1.26 -1.60 -11.30
C PHE A 90 -0.28 -2.58 -11.94
N THR A 91 -0.43 -2.80 -13.25
CA THR A 91 0.49 -3.63 -14.03
C THR A 91 1.17 -2.79 -15.08
N THR A 92 2.49 -2.83 -15.13
CA THR A 92 3.26 -2.09 -16.15
C THR A 92 3.05 -2.69 -17.54
N PRO A 93 3.38 -1.95 -18.62
CA PRO A 93 3.39 -2.51 -19.97
C PRO A 93 4.24 -3.78 -20.09
N SER A 94 5.33 -3.85 -19.32
CA SER A 94 6.25 -5.00 -19.21
C SER A 94 5.70 -6.17 -18.37
N LYS A 95 4.43 -6.14 -17.97
CA LYS A 95 3.74 -7.19 -17.20
C LYS A 95 4.27 -7.39 -15.78
N VAL A 96 4.88 -6.36 -15.19
CA VAL A 96 5.26 -6.34 -13.77
C VAL A 96 4.07 -5.83 -12.96
N PHE A 97 3.68 -6.59 -11.93
CA PHE A 97 2.64 -6.17 -10.99
C PHE A 97 3.24 -5.32 -9.88
N VAL A 98 2.76 -4.10 -9.76
CA VAL A 98 3.32 -3.07 -8.88
C VAL A 98 2.32 -2.76 -7.78
N VAL A 99 2.80 -2.72 -6.54
CA VAL A 99 2.05 -2.21 -5.39
C VAL A 99 2.76 -1.00 -4.83
N VAL A 100 2.14 0.17 -4.91
CA VAL A 100 2.71 1.41 -4.35
C VAL A 100 2.06 1.71 -3.01
N ALA A 101 2.82 1.68 -1.91
CA ALA A 101 2.38 2.20 -0.63
C ALA A 101 2.30 3.74 -0.70
N ALA A 102 1.09 4.29 -0.51
CA ALA A 102 0.79 5.67 -0.88
C ALA A 102 0.38 6.55 0.29
N GLU A 103 -0.54 6.09 1.15
CA GLU A 103 -1.13 6.92 2.21
C GLU A 103 -1.25 6.17 3.53
N LEU A 104 -0.72 6.74 4.61
CA LEU A 104 -0.84 6.19 5.96
C LEU A 104 -2.06 6.77 6.68
N ARG A 105 -2.87 5.88 7.25
CA ARG A 105 -3.99 6.22 8.12
C ARG A 105 -3.86 5.48 9.45
N GLU A 106 -3.41 6.22 10.45
CA GLU A 106 -3.36 5.73 11.82
C GLU A 106 -4.74 5.73 12.50
N ARG A 107 -4.94 4.76 13.40
CA ARG A 107 -6.05 4.66 14.34
C ARG A 107 -7.42 4.79 13.69
N LYS A 108 -7.71 3.94 12.71
CA LYS A 108 -9.04 3.87 12.10
C LYS A 108 -10.08 3.50 13.16
N LYS A 109 -10.79 4.50 13.68
CA LYS A 109 -11.74 4.38 14.82
C LYS A 109 -13.05 3.65 14.48
N SER A 110 -13.42 3.55 13.20
CA SER A 110 -14.70 3.01 12.75
C SER A 110 -14.50 1.78 11.86
N GLN A 111 -15.36 0.77 12.04
CA GLN A 111 -15.42 -0.39 11.15
C GLN A 111 -15.94 -0.01 9.75
N LYS A 112 -16.84 0.97 9.67
CA LYS A 112 -17.34 1.53 8.40
C LYS A 112 -16.47 2.70 7.96
N ASN A 113 -16.20 2.78 6.65
CA ASN A 113 -15.55 3.94 6.04
C ASN A 113 -16.46 5.16 6.18
N LYS A 114 -15.94 6.26 6.73
CA LYS A 114 -16.59 7.57 6.68
C LYS A 114 -16.12 8.30 5.42
N GLN A 115 -16.71 9.46 5.16
CA GLN A 115 -16.38 10.26 3.98
C GLN A 115 -14.88 10.57 3.85
N ILE A 116 -14.18 10.73 4.99
CA ILE A 116 -12.73 10.98 4.97
C ILE A 116 -11.94 9.76 4.46
N GLU A 117 -12.31 8.55 4.87
CA GLU A 117 -11.66 7.34 4.35
C GLU A 117 -12.03 7.11 2.88
N ILE A 118 -13.29 7.39 2.49
CA ILE A 118 -13.72 7.30 1.10
C ILE A 118 -12.90 8.25 0.21
N ASN A 119 -12.79 9.51 0.61
CA ASN A 119 -12.03 10.52 -0.14
C ASN A 119 -10.54 10.14 -0.23
N LEU A 120 -9.95 9.62 0.85
CA LEU A 120 -8.57 9.16 0.83
C LEU A 120 -8.37 8.01 -0.17
N ILE A 121 -9.26 7.01 -0.14
CA ILE A 121 -9.23 5.87 -1.07
C ILE A 121 -9.37 6.35 -2.52
N GLU A 122 -10.34 7.23 -2.80
CA GLU A 122 -10.54 7.79 -4.15
C GLU A 122 -9.31 8.62 -4.61
N THR A 123 -8.66 9.31 -3.68
CA THR A 123 -7.45 10.08 -3.97
C THR A 123 -6.31 9.15 -4.37
N VAL A 124 -6.06 8.09 -3.58
CA VAL A 124 -5.05 7.06 -3.91
C VAL A 124 -5.31 6.41 -5.25
N ALA A 125 -6.58 6.09 -5.55
CA ALA A 125 -6.97 5.51 -6.84
C ALA A 125 -6.66 6.43 -8.03
N SER A 126 -6.68 7.74 -7.82
CA SER A 126 -6.43 8.76 -8.85
C SER A 126 -4.94 9.02 -9.12
N TYR A 127 -4.04 8.43 -8.34
CA TYR A 127 -2.61 8.60 -8.53
C TYR A 127 -2.15 7.91 -9.82
N GLU A 128 -1.17 8.52 -10.48
CA GLU A 128 -0.48 7.98 -11.64
C GLU A 128 1.01 8.03 -11.32
N TYR A 129 1.70 6.90 -11.40
CA TYR A 129 3.09 6.79 -10.96
C TYR A 129 4.07 6.64 -12.11
N ASP A 130 5.13 7.45 -12.05
CA ASP A 130 6.40 7.18 -12.73
C ASP A 130 7.31 6.41 -11.75
N LEU A 131 7.74 5.21 -12.15
CA LEU A 131 8.62 4.37 -11.32
C LEU A 131 10.07 4.81 -11.51
N GLU A 132 10.76 5.04 -10.39
CA GLU A 132 12.19 5.28 -10.36
C GLU A 132 12.89 4.11 -9.66
N ASP A 133 13.97 3.63 -10.26
CA ASP A 133 14.89 2.69 -9.61
C ASP A 133 15.62 3.44 -8.48
N SER A 134 15.62 2.85 -7.29
CA SER A 134 16.27 3.36 -6.07
C SER A 134 17.79 3.18 -6.09
#